data_AF-A0A317GDG6-F1
#
_entry.id   AF-A0A317GDG6-F1
#
_cell.length_a   1.000
_cell.length_b   1.000
_cell.length_c   1.000
_cell.angle_alpha   90.00
_cell.angle_beta   90.00
_cell.angle_gamma   90.00
#
_symmetry.space_group_name_H-M   'P 1'
#
loop_
_entity.id
_entity.type
_entity.pdbx_description
1 polymer ?
#
loop_
_entity_poly.entity_id
_entity_poly.type
_entity_poly.pdbx_seq_one_letter_code
_entity_poly.pdbx_strand_id
1 'polypeptide(L)'
;MRKDVYERMRYFVLEKIRPNYSAIARQYDVDPRTVKAAYVRAQSGEVAVVRKRRKRRSKLDGYRDIIEDKYTAGCSARSIYDFIVEKGFTGKYTIVKDYCRRFRRTQAKKATIRVEHT
;
A
#
# COMPACT_ATOMS: atom_id res chain seq x y z
N MET A 1 -5.76 -7.19 -11.45
CA MET A 1 -6.08 -8.28 -12.40
C MET A 1 -4.78 -9.01 -12.66
N ARG A 2 -4.79 -10.35 -12.63
CA ARG A 2 -3.57 -11.12 -12.89
C ARG A 2 -3.14 -10.90 -14.36
N LYS A 3 -1.83 -10.76 -14.59
CA LYS A 3 -1.27 -10.38 -15.91
C LYS A 3 -1.38 -11.53 -16.91
N ASP A 4 -1.12 -12.75 -16.46
CA ASP A 4 -1.26 -14.02 -17.20
C ASP A 4 -2.64 -14.19 -17.87
N VAL A 5 -3.72 -13.99 -17.13
CA VAL A 5 -5.10 -14.11 -17.65
C VAL A 5 -5.38 -13.02 -18.70
N TYR A 6 -4.85 -11.82 -18.50
CA TYR A 6 -5.02 -10.71 -19.44
C TYR A 6 -4.29 -10.98 -20.77
N GLU A 7 -3.05 -11.44 -20.71
CA GLU A 7 -2.25 -11.76 -21.90
C GLU A 7 -2.92 -12.86 -22.72
N ARG A 8 -3.42 -13.90 -22.04
CA ARG A 8 -4.18 -14.97 -22.71
C ARG A 8 -5.45 -14.44 -23.38
N MET A 9 -6.18 -13.53 -22.73
CA MET A 9 -7.40 -12.94 -23.32
C MET A 9 -7.07 -12.00 -24.49
N ARG A 10 -5.94 -11.28 -24.41
CA ARG A 10 -5.46 -10.43 -25.50
C ARG A 10 -5.17 -11.25 -26.76
N TYR A 11 -4.57 -12.42 -26.61
CA TYR A 11 -4.35 -13.36 -27.71
C TYR A 11 -5.67 -13.75 -28.39
N PHE A 12 -6.69 -14.14 -27.62
CA PHE A 12 -8.02 -14.48 -28.19
C PHE A 12 -8.68 -13.31 -28.92
N VAL A 13 -8.50 -12.07 -28.45
CA VAL A 13 -9.00 -10.87 -29.13
C VAL A 13 -8.27 -10.64 -30.46
N LEU A 14 -6.94 -10.79 -30.50
CA LEU A 14 -6.14 -10.65 -31.71
C LEU A 14 -6.50 -11.69 -32.77
N GLU A 15 -6.65 -12.95 -32.35
CA GLU A 15 -7.03 -14.08 -33.21
C GLU A 15 -8.52 -14.09 -33.58
N LYS A 16 -9.33 -13.15 -33.05
CA LYS A 16 -10.79 -13.07 -33.24
C LYS A 16 -11.54 -14.36 -32.86
N ILE A 17 -11.00 -15.13 -31.92
CA ILE A 17 -11.60 -16.37 -31.42
C ILE A 17 -12.48 -16.04 -30.21
N ARG A 18 -13.70 -16.59 -30.17
CA ARG A 18 -14.57 -16.48 -29.00
C ARG A 18 -14.09 -17.42 -27.87
N PRO A 19 -13.60 -16.91 -26.73
CA PRO A 19 -13.08 -17.78 -25.67
C PRO A 19 -14.19 -18.44 -24.86
N ASN A 20 -13.96 -19.68 -24.42
CA ASN A 20 -14.77 -20.33 -23.39
C ASN A 20 -14.27 -19.93 -21.98
N TYR A 21 -14.97 -18.98 -21.37
CA TYR A 21 -14.60 -18.42 -20.07
C TYR A 21 -14.45 -19.46 -18.96
N SER A 22 -15.31 -20.49 -18.94
CA SER A 22 -15.29 -21.53 -17.89
C SER A 22 -14.11 -22.49 -18.03
N ALA A 23 -13.70 -22.82 -19.25
CA ALA A 23 -12.54 -23.67 -19.48
C ALA A 23 -11.24 -22.96 -19.08
N ILE A 24 -11.10 -21.70 -19.47
CA ILE A 24 -9.94 -20.87 -19.12
C ILE A 24 -9.89 -20.61 -17.61
N ALA A 25 -11.04 -20.35 -16.98
CA ALA A 25 -11.14 -20.20 -15.54
C ALA A 25 -10.57 -21.40 -14.77
N ARG A 26 -10.89 -22.62 -15.21
CA ARG A 26 -10.36 -23.86 -14.61
C ARG A 26 -8.86 -24.01 -14.85
N GLN A 27 -8.37 -23.65 -16.04
CA GLN A 27 -6.94 -23.74 -16.37
C GLN A 27 -6.08 -22.80 -15.51
N TYR A 28 -6.56 -21.59 -15.24
CA TYR A 28 -5.81 -20.56 -14.52
C TYR A 28 -6.18 -20.45 -13.03
N ASP A 29 -7.09 -21.30 -12.56
CA ASP A 29 -7.67 -21.26 -11.21
C ASP A 29 -8.18 -19.86 -10.83
N VAL A 30 -9.09 -19.33 -11.66
CA VAL A 30 -9.68 -17.99 -11.48
C VAL A 30 -11.18 -18.01 -11.73
N ASP A 31 -11.91 -17.10 -11.09
CA ASP A 31 -13.34 -16.94 -11.35
C ASP A 31 -13.62 -16.58 -12.83
N PRO A 32 -14.56 -17.24 -13.53
CA PRO A 32 -14.93 -16.94 -14.92
C PRO A 32 -15.30 -15.49 -15.18
N ARG A 33 -15.84 -14.76 -14.19
CA ARG A 33 -16.13 -13.33 -14.27
C ARG A 33 -14.87 -12.50 -14.44
N THR A 34 -13.76 -12.95 -13.84
CA THR A 34 -12.44 -12.31 -14.01
C THR A 34 -11.93 -12.49 -15.45
N VAL A 35 -12.12 -13.68 -16.02
CA VAL A 35 -11.75 -13.97 -17.42
C VAL A 35 -12.59 -13.14 -18.39
N LYS A 36 -13.91 -13.06 -18.17
CA LYS A 36 -14.81 -12.21 -18.97
C LYS A 36 -14.42 -10.74 -18.88
N ALA A 37 -14.15 -10.24 -17.68
CA ALA A 37 -13.70 -8.85 -17.49
C ALA A 37 -12.35 -8.58 -18.17
N ALA A 38 -11.44 -9.55 -18.17
CA ALA A 38 -10.17 -9.45 -18.87
C ALA A 38 -10.35 -9.40 -20.40
N TYR A 39 -11.27 -10.20 -20.95
CA TYR A 39 -11.59 -10.21 -22.38
C TYR A 39 -12.21 -8.88 -22.84
N VAL A 40 -13.21 -8.36 -22.11
CA VAL A 40 -13.81 -7.06 -22.41
C VAL A 40 -12.77 -5.93 -22.36
N ARG A 41 -11.85 -5.96 -21.39
CA ARG A 41 -10.73 -5.00 -21.31
C ARG A 41 -9.72 -5.15 -22.44
N ALA A 42 -9.47 -6.36 -22.91
CA ALA A 42 -8.58 -6.59 -24.04
C ALA A 42 -9.20 -6.08 -25.35
N GLN A 43 -10.53 -6.18 -25.49
CA GLN A 43 -11.27 -5.61 -26.62
C GLN A 43 -11.26 -4.08 -26.63
N SER A 44 -11.35 -3.43 -25.46
CA SER A 44 -11.39 -1.96 -25.37
C SER A 44 -10.03 -1.29 -25.64
N GLY A 45 -8.95 -2.06 -25.82
CA GLY A 45 -7.60 -1.52 -26.08
C GLY A 45 -6.98 -0.73 -24.92
N GLU A 46 -7.69 -0.62 -23.78
CA GLU A 46 -7.18 0.03 -22.59
C GLU A 46 -6.07 -0.84 -21.99
N VAL A 47 -4.82 -0.47 -22.26
CA VAL A 47 -3.65 -1.04 -21.59
C VAL A 47 -3.91 -0.97 -20.10
N ALA A 48 -3.80 -2.11 -19.42
CA ALA A 48 -4.13 -2.26 -18.01
C ALA A 48 -3.39 -1.23 -17.14
N VAL A 49 -3.97 -0.04 -16.97
CA VAL A 49 -3.51 0.93 -16.00
C VAL A 49 -3.86 0.30 -14.67
N VAL A 50 -2.87 -0.37 -14.06
CA VAL A 50 -2.95 -0.79 -12.67
C VAL A 50 -3.29 0.47 -11.91
N ARG A 51 -4.56 0.64 -11.53
CA ARG A 51 -5.02 1.79 -10.77
C ARG A 51 -4.19 1.80 -9.51
N LYS A 52 -3.15 2.64 -9.47
CA LYS A 52 -2.28 2.78 -8.30
C LYS A 52 -3.21 3.14 -7.16
N ARG A 53 -3.21 2.31 -6.11
CA ARG A 53 -4.03 2.57 -4.93
C ARG A 53 -3.68 3.97 -4.45
N ARG A 54 -4.68 4.85 -4.36
CA ARG A 54 -4.48 6.22 -3.85
C ARG A 54 -3.84 6.11 -2.47
N LYS A 55 -2.61 6.60 -2.32
CA LYS A 55 -1.95 6.70 -1.02
C LYS A 55 -2.66 7.81 -0.26
N ARG A 56 -3.55 7.43 0.67
CA ARG A 56 -4.19 8.40 1.56
C ARG A 56 -3.13 8.93 2.52
N ARG A 57 -3.07 10.25 2.70
CA ARG A 57 -2.23 10.88 3.73
C ARG A 57 -2.72 10.42 5.10
N SER A 58 -1.79 10.07 5.98
CA SER A 58 -2.11 9.76 7.38
C SER A 58 -2.46 11.05 8.12
N LYS A 59 -3.32 10.95 9.14
CA LYS A 59 -3.62 12.08 10.04
C LYS A 59 -2.38 12.61 10.77
N LEU A 60 -1.34 11.77 10.91
CA LEU A 60 -0.05 12.13 11.50
C LEU A 60 0.84 12.93 10.57
N ASP A 61 0.63 12.88 9.25
CA ASP A 61 1.64 13.35 8.29
C ASP A 61 1.95 14.84 8.43
N GLY A 62 1.01 15.66 8.93
CA GLY A 62 1.23 17.08 9.21
C GLY A 62 1.90 17.38 10.56
N TYR A 63 2.08 16.38 11.43
CA TYR A 63 2.61 16.56 12.79
C TYR A 63 3.88 15.74 13.05
N ARG A 64 4.42 15.03 12.03
CA ARG A 64 5.58 14.13 12.22
C ARG A 64 6.80 14.86 12.74
N ASP A 65 7.15 16.00 12.13
CA ASP A 65 8.34 16.76 12.50
C ASP A 65 8.25 17.24 13.95
N ILE A 66 7.09 17.80 14.33
CA ILE A 66 6.81 18.23 15.71
C ILE A 66 6.94 17.07 16.70
N ILE A 67 6.43 15.89 16.34
CA ILE A 67 6.50 14.70 17.20
C ILE A 67 7.96 14.25 17.35
N GLU A 68 8.75 14.25 16.28
CA GLU A 68 10.16 13.85 16.29
C GLU A 68 11.02 14.81 17.10
N ASP A 69 10.82 16.12 16.95
CA ASP A 69 11.53 17.14 17.72
C ASP A 69 11.24 17.00 19.22
N LYS A 70 9.96 16.91 19.59
CA LYS A 70 9.54 16.75 20.99
C LYS A 70 9.95 15.41 21.58
N TYR A 71 9.96 14.35 20.78
CA TYR A 71 10.44 13.04 21.23
C TYR A 71 11.94 13.04 21.47
N THR A 72 12.71 13.73 20.62
CA THR A 72 14.17 13.89 20.79
C THR A 72 14.49 14.75 22.00
N ALA A 73 13.65 15.73 22.33
CA ALA A 73 13.70 16.47 23.59
C ALA A 73 13.34 15.63 24.85
N GLY A 74 12.99 14.34 24.69
CA GLY A 74 12.69 13.44 25.80
C GLY A 74 11.25 13.49 26.32
N CYS A 75 10.33 14.17 25.62
CA CYS A 75 8.94 14.25 26.06
C CYS A 75 8.22 12.90 25.99
N SER A 76 7.30 12.67 26.94
CA SER A 76 6.46 11.48 26.92
C SER A 76 5.50 11.51 25.74
N ALA A 77 5.12 10.33 25.21
CA ALA A 77 4.13 10.24 24.13
C ALA A 77 2.78 10.87 24.49
N ARG A 78 2.43 10.93 25.79
CA ARG A 78 1.20 11.56 26.25
C ARG A 78 1.29 13.08 26.14
N SER A 79 2.38 13.68 26.64
CA SER A 79 2.62 15.12 26.53
C SER A 79 2.67 15.59 25.07
N ILE A 80 3.27 14.78 24.19
CA ILE A 80 3.29 15.06 22.75
C ILE A 80 1.87 15.04 22.17
N TYR A 81 1.04 14.08 22.58
CA TYR A 81 -0.35 14.00 22.13
C TYR A 81 -1.17 15.22 22.56
N ASP A 82 -1.07 15.62 23.84
CA ASP A 82 -1.83 16.76 24.34
C ASP A 82 -1.42 18.05 23.60
N PHE A 83 -0.11 18.23 23.32
CA PHE A 83 0.40 19.36 22.52
C PHE A 83 -0.11 19.40 21.07
N ILE A 84 -0.18 18.26 20.37
CA ILE A 84 -0.70 18.23 19.00
C ILE A 84 -2.22 18.39 18.95
N VAL A 85 -2.94 17.96 20.00
CA VAL A 85 -4.38 18.17 20.12
C VAL A 85 -4.70 19.65 20.23
N GLU A 86 -3.93 20.41 21.02
CA GLU A 86 -4.02 21.88 21.06
C GLU A 86 -3.77 22.53 19.69
N LYS A 87 -2.90 21.94 18.88
CA LYS A 87 -2.63 22.39 17.48
C LYS A 87 -3.68 21.93 16.46
N GLY A 88 -4.73 21.20 16.86
CA GLY A 88 -5.81 20.76 15.98
C GLY A 88 -5.71 19.31 15.49
N PHE A 89 -4.99 18.44 16.19
CA PHE A 89 -4.93 17.02 15.85
C PHE A 89 -6.25 16.30 16.15
N THR A 90 -6.83 15.64 15.15
CA THR A 90 -8.11 14.91 15.24
C THR A 90 -7.97 13.40 15.39
N GLY A 91 -6.74 12.90 15.61
CA GLY A 91 -6.47 11.49 15.81
C GLY A 91 -6.54 11.07 17.28
N LYS A 92 -6.44 9.76 17.53
CA LYS A 92 -6.40 9.21 18.90
C LYS A 92 -4.96 9.14 19.41
N TYR A 93 -4.80 9.15 20.74
CA TYR A 93 -3.51 8.95 21.42
C TYR A 93 -2.75 7.70 20.95
N THR A 94 -3.46 6.59 20.69
CA THR A 94 -2.85 5.33 20.24
C THR A 94 -2.02 5.50 18.97
N ILE A 95 -2.47 6.35 18.05
CA ILE A 95 -1.78 6.63 16.78
C ILE A 95 -0.42 7.29 17.05
N VAL A 96 -0.35 8.23 18.00
CA VAL A 96 0.90 8.90 18.41
C VAL A 96 1.80 7.94 19.17
N LYS A 97 1.25 7.20 20.13
CA LYS A 97 1.99 6.20 20.91
C LYS A 97 2.67 5.17 20.00
N ASP A 98 1.95 4.64 19.02
CA ASP A 98 2.47 3.67 18.06
C ASP A 98 3.52 4.30 17.12
N TYR A 99 3.39 5.58 16.80
CA TYR A 99 4.41 6.31 16.05
C TYR A 99 5.71 6.42 16.86
N CYS A 100 5.66 6.92 18.10
CA CYS A 100 6.83 7.05 18.97
C CYS A 100 7.51 5.69 19.20
N ARG A 101 6.72 4.61 19.36
CA ARG A 101 7.26 3.24 19.50
C ARG A 101 8.02 2.78 18.25
N ARG A 102 7.49 3.06 17.05
CA ARG A 102 8.17 2.76 15.79
C ARG A 102 9.43 3.60 15.61
N PHE A 103 9.36 4.89 15.91
CA PHE A 103 10.51 5.79 15.85
C PHE A 103 11.65 5.30 16.73
N ARG A 104 11.37 4.91 17.98
CA ARG A 104 12.35 4.32 18.90
C ARG A 104 13.04 3.08 18.31
N ARG A 105 12.28 2.16 17.70
CA ARG A 105 12.84 0.95 17.08
C ARG A 105 13.75 1.28 15.90
N THR A 106 13.36 2.26 15.09
CA THR A 106 14.19 2.72 13.96
C THR A 106 15.50 3.34 14.46
N GLN A 107 15.47 4.14 15.53
CA GLN A 107 16.67 4.70 16.13
C GLN A 107 17.59 3.63 16.72
N ALA A 108 17.03 2.66 17.45
CA ALA A 108 17.79 1.53 17.97
C ALA A 108 18.49 0.75 16.84
N LYS A 109 17.80 0.49 15.73
CA LYS A 109 18.38 -0.21 14.57
C LYS A 109 19.52 0.58 13.91
N LYS A 110 19.44 1.92 13.85
CA LYS A 110 20.53 2.76 13.34
C LYS A 110 21.78 2.69 14.22
N ALA A 111 21.61 2.62 15.54
CA ALA A 111 22.72 2.52 16.47
C ALA A 111 23.43 1.15 16.43
N THR A 112 22.73 0.07 16.06
CA THR A 112 23.25 -1.31 16.05
C THR A 112 23.80 -1.76 14.68
N ILE A 113 24.31 -0.86 13.85
CA ILE A 113 24.92 -1.28 12.57
C ILE A 113 26.20 -2.06 12.86
N ARG A 114 26.18 -3.37 12.57
CA ARG A 114 27.34 -4.26 12.71
C ARG A 114 28.26 -4.05 11.49
N VAL A 115 29.51 -3.68 11.76
CA VAL A 115 30.56 -3.55 10.74
C VAL A 115 31.36 -4.85 10.75
N GLU A 116 31.35 -5.57 9.64
CA GLU A 116 32.23 -6.72 9.44
C GLU A 116 33.58 -6.19 8.94
N HIS A 117 34.67 -6.54 9.63
CA HIS A 117 36.03 -6.23 9.19
C HIS A 117 36.58 -7.41 8.38
N THR A 118 37.29 -7.10 7.29
CA THR A 118 37.99 -8.05 6.41
C THR A 118 39.46 -8.14 6.81
#